data_AF-A0A1X7AN79-F1
#
_entry.id   AF-A0A1X7AN79-F1
#
_cell.length_a   1.000
_cell.length_b   1.000
_cell.length_c   1.000
_cell.angle_alpha   90.00
_cell.angle_beta   90.00
_cell.angle_gamma   90.00
#
_symmetry.space_group_name_H-M   'P 1'
#
loop_
_entity.id
_entity.type
_entity.pdbx_description
1 polymer ?
#
loop_
_entity_poly.entity_id
_entity_poly.type
_entity_poly.pdbx_seq_one_letter_code
_entity_poly.pdbx_strand_id
1 'polypeptide(L)' 'MNENNNLPTNVRVLAAVISVPSVLLIILMAFQIYYGDWDISLFEVIYTLFGATAIYIAIVGKLPSFLWASWKRKGDS' A
#
# COMPACT_ATOMS: atom_id res chain seq x y z
N MET A 1 -26.59 14.10 -1.12
CA MET A 1 -25.18 13.86 -0.71
C MET A 1 -24.57 12.85 -1.67
N ASN A 2 -23.94 13.31 -2.75
CA ASN A 2 -23.17 12.47 -3.66
C ASN A 2 -21.75 13.05 -3.69
N GLU A 3 -20.99 12.81 -2.63
CA GLU A 3 -19.57 13.12 -2.62
C GLU A 3 -18.82 11.85 -2.95
N ASN A 4 -18.28 11.84 -4.17
CA ASN A 4 -17.45 10.79 -4.71
C ASN A 4 -16.18 10.65 -3.85
N ASN A 5 -16.26 9.86 -2.75
CA ASN A 5 -15.13 9.48 -1.90
C ASN A 5 -14.10 8.58 -2.62
N ASN A 6 -14.15 8.51 -3.95
CA ASN A 6 -13.19 7.80 -4.76
C ASN A 6 -11.99 8.69 -5.02
N LEU A 7 -10.81 8.12 -4.85
CA LEU A 7 -9.56 8.78 -5.16
C LEU A 7 -9.48 9.11 -6.66
N PRO A 8 -8.91 10.28 -7.02
CA PRO A 8 -8.64 10.61 -8.41
C PRO A 8 -7.79 9.52 -9.06
N THR A 9 -8.06 9.20 -10.33
CA THR A 9 -7.35 8.16 -11.09
C THR A 9 -5.83 8.34 -11.01
N ASN A 10 -5.33 9.58 -11.08
CA ASN A 10 -3.90 9.90 -10.98
C ASN A 10 -3.29 9.41 -9.65
N VAL A 11 -4.00 9.55 -8.54
CA VAL A 11 -3.53 9.11 -7.22
C VAL A 11 -3.51 7.59 -7.13
N ARG A 12 -4.50 6.91 -7.75
CA ARG A 12 -4.54 5.45 -7.82
C ARG A 12 -3.39 4.89 -8.65
N VAL A 13 -3.07 5.52 -9.77
CA VAL A 13 -1.94 5.15 -10.63
C VAL A 13 -0.62 5.36 -9.89
N LEU A 14 -0.45 6.49 -9.19
CA LEU A 14 0.73 6.73 -8.35
C LEU A 14 0.89 5.67 -7.25
N ALA A 15 -0.20 5.34 -6.55
CA ALA A 15 -0.18 4.28 -5.53
C ALA A 15 0.19 2.92 -6.13
N ALA A 16 -0.29 2.60 -7.34
CA ALA A 16 0.07 1.38 -8.04
C ALA A 16 1.56 1.35 -8.45
N VAL A 17 2.11 2.48 -8.90
CA VAL A 17 3.56 2.55 -9.26
C VAL A 17 4.43 2.39 -8.02
N ILE A 18 4.07 3.03 -6.90
CA ILE A 18 4.80 2.93 -5.63
C ILE A 18 4.77 1.50 -5.07
N SER A 19 3.73 0.72 -5.37
CA SER A 19 3.61 -0.65 -4.87
C SER A 19 4.45 -1.68 -5.63
N VAL A 20 4.90 -1.38 -6.86
CA VAL A 20 5.71 -2.29 -7.70
C VAL A 20 6.96 -2.83 -6.98
N PRO A 21 7.85 -2.01 -6.38
CA PRO A 21 9.01 -2.52 -5.67
C PRO A 21 8.62 -3.39 -4.47
N SER A 22 7.51 -3.09 -3.81
CA SER A 22 7.04 -3.93 -2.71
C SER A 22 6.52 -5.28 -3.18
N VAL A 23 5.85 -5.37 -4.33
CA VAL A 23 5.42 -6.66 -4.93
C VAL A 23 6.64 -7.54 -5.21
N LEU A 24 7.71 -6.93 -5.75
CA LEU A 24 8.98 -7.60 -5.95
C LEU A 24 9.56 -8.14 -4.64
N LEU A 25 9.49 -7.37 -3.55
CA LEU A 25 9.91 -7.84 -2.22
C LEU A 25 9.08 -9.02 -1.73
N ILE A 26 7.76 -9.05 -1.97
CA ILE A 26 6.93 -10.23 -1.61
C ILE A 26 7.44 -11.49 -2.32
N ILE A 27 7.76 -11.36 -3.61
CA ILE A 27 8.25 -12.47 -4.43
C ILE A 27 9.61 -12.95 -3.90
N LEU A 28 10.52 -12.02 -3.61
CA LEU A 28 11.84 -12.34 -3.05
C LEU A 28 11.74 -13.00 -1.68
N MET A 29 10.89 -12.47 -0.78
CA MET A 29 10.63 -13.05 0.53
C MET A 29 10.03 -14.47 0.41
N ALA A 30 9.11 -14.69 -0.54
CA ALA A 30 8.57 -16.02 -0.79
C ALA A 30 9.64 -17.00 -1.29
N PHE A 31 10.58 -16.53 -2.12
CA PHE A 31 11.72 -17.33 -2.56
C PHE A 31 12.68 -17.67 -1.42
N GLN A 32 13.01 -16.71 -0.55
CA GLN A 32 13.86 -16.95 0.63
C GLN A 32 13.25 -18.04 1.51
N ILE A 33 11.96 -17.90 1.86
CA ILE A 33 11.21 -18.91 2.63
C ILE A 33 11.24 -20.29 1.94
N TYR A 34 11.02 -20.33 0.63
CA TYR A 34 10.99 -21.58 -0.13
C TYR A 34 12.34 -22.30 -0.14
N TYR A 35 13.44 -21.56 -0.26
CA TYR A 35 14.80 -22.12 -0.24
C TYR A 35 15.34 -22.33 1.18
N GLY A 36 14.55 -22.03 2.21
CA GLY A 36 14.91 -22.25 3.62
C GLY A 36 15.87 -21.19 4.17
N ASP A 37 16.00 -20.06 3.49
CA ASP A 37 16.70 -18.89 4.00
C ASP A 37 15.69 -18.02 4.76
N TRP A 38 15.87 -17.93 6.08
CA TRP A 38 14.94 -17.23 6.98
C TRP A 38 15.51 -15.90 7.45
N ASP A 39 16.55 -15.37 6.81
CA ASP A 39 17.12 -14.05 7.09
C ASP A 39 16.22 -12.92 6.54
N ILE A 40 14.96 -12.92 6.96
CA ILE A 40 13.95 -11.94 6.56
C ILE A 40 14.08 -10.75 7.50
N SER A 41 14.47 -9.61 6.94
CA SER A 41 14.61 -8.40 7.74
C SER A 41 13.25 -7.83 8.14
N LEU A 42 13.18 -7.20 9.32
CA LEU A 42 12.00 -6.44 9.74
C LEU A 42 11.61 -5.35 8.72
N PHE A 43 12.58 -4.82 7.98
CA PHE A 43 12.33 -3.89 6.88
C PHE A 43 11.56 -4.53 5.72
N GLU A 44 11.93 -5.75 5.29
CA GLU A 44 11.21 -6.46 4.22
C GLU A 44 9.75 -6.69 4.59
N VAL A 45 9.48 -7.08 5.85
CA VAL A 45 8.12 -7.27 6.33
C VAL A 45 7.31 -5.97 6.28
N ILE A 46 7.89 -4.86 6.75
CA ILE A 46 7.22 -3.55 6.72
C ILE A 46 6.96 -3.11 5.28
N TYR A 47 7.95 -3.16 4.40
CA TYR A 47 7.80 -2.73 3.01
C TYR A 47 6.80 -3.58 2.23
N THR A 48 6.72 -4.87 2.52
CA THR A 48 5.72 -5.80 1.98
C THR A 48 4.31 -5.39 2.42
N LEU A 49 4.14 -5.04 3.70
CA LEU A 49 2.86 -4.56 4.24
C LEU A 49 2.41 -3.23 3.60
N PHE A 50 3.36 -2.30 3.41
CA PHE A 50 3.11 -1.04 2.72
C PHE A 50 2.72 -1.27 1.25
N GLY A 51 3.39 -2.20 0.58
CA GLY A 51 3.05 -2.60 -0.79
C GLY A 51 1.64 -3.15 -0.93
N ALA A 52 1.28 -4.10 -0.07
CA ALA A 52 -0.06 -4.68 -0.05
C ALA A 52 -1.14 -3.61 0.18
N THR A 53 -0.86 -2.66 1.09
CA THR A 53 -1.75 -1.52 1.36
C THR A 53 -1.87 -0.59 0.13
N ALA A 54 -0.77 -0.32 -0.56
CA ALA A 54 -0.76 0.52 -1.76
C ALA A 54 -1.52 -0.14 -2.93
N ILE A 55 -1.40 -1.46 -3.12
CA ILE A 55 -2.20 -2.24 -4.08
C ILE A 55 -3.67 -2.17 -3.73
N TYR A 56 -4.02 -2.36 -2.45
CA TYR A 56 -5.40 -2.25 -1.98
C TYR A 56 -5.98 -0.87 -2.31
N ILE A 57 -5.24 0.21 -2.05
CA ILE A 57 -5.67 1.58 -2.38
C ILE A 57 -5.84 1.77 -3.90
N ALA A 58 -4.93 1.21 -4.71
CA ALA A 58 -5.03 1.28 -6.16
C ALA A 58 -6.29 0.57 -6.70
N ILE A 59 -6.59 -0.64 -6.19
CA ILE A 59 -7.74 -1.45 -6.61
C ILE A 59 -9.05 -0.87 -6.09
N VAL A 60 -9.17 -0.69 -4.77
CA VAL A 60 -10.41 -0.22 -4.13
C VAL A 60 -10.70 1.23 -4.47
N GLY A 61 -9.66 2.02 -4.78
CA GLY A 61 -9.80 3.43 -5.12
C GLY A 61 -10.29 4.28 -3.96
N LYS A 62 -10.20 3.78 -2.72
CA LYS A 62 -10.54 4.50 -1.49
C LYS A 62 -9.41 4.35 -0.49
N LEU A 63 -9.11 5.41 0.26
CA LEU A 63 -8.26 5.26 1.43
C LEU A 63 -9.02 4.50 2.52
N PRO A 64 -8.34 3.68 3.32
CA PRO A 64 -8.86 3.16 4.57
C PRO A 64 -9.46 4.28 5.43
N SER A 65 -10.56 4.00 6.12
CA SER A 65 -11.28 4.98 6.95
C SER A 65 -10.39 5.67 7.98
N PHE A 66 -9.40 4.96 8.53
CA PHE A 66 -8.44 5.51 9.48
C PHE A 66 -7.46 6.52 8.84
N LEU A 67 -7.04 6.30 7.59
CA LEU A 67 -6.21 7.26 6.83
C LEU A 67 -7.04 8.44 6.31
N TRP A 68 -8.31 8.22 6.00
CA TRP A 68 -9.21 9.29 5.57
C TRP A 68 -9.53 10.25 6.75
N ALA A 69 -9.73 9.70 7.94
CA ALA A 69 -9.96 10.46 9.17
C ALA A 69 -8.73 11.29 9.62
N SER A 70 -7.51 10.89 9.24
CA SER A 70 -6.30 11.69 9.49
C SER A 70 -6.12 12.80 8.45
N TRP A 71 -6.46 12.55 7.18
CA TRP A 71 -6.37 13.54 6.11
C TRP A 71 -7.37 14.69 6.30
N LYS A 72 -8.63 14.39 6.65
CA LYS A 72 -9.65 15.41 6.91
C LYS A 72 -9.25 16.36 8.06
N ARG A 73 -8.61 15.82 9.10
CA ARG A 73 -8.14 16.61 10.26
C ARG A 73 -7.02 17.60 9.93
N LYS A 74 -6.27 17.42 8.84
CA LYS A 74 -5.21 18.34 8.41
C LYS A 74 -5.69 19.47 7.50
N GLY A 75 -6.91 19.39 6.97
CA GLY A 75 -7.49 20.43 6.12
C GLY A 75 -8.23 21.54 6.89
N ASP A 76 -8.47 21.35 8.19
CA ASP A 76 -9.23 22.26 9.06
C ASP A 76 -8.33 23.11 9.99
N SER A 77 -7.01 23.16 9.74
CA SER A 77 -6.03 23.92 10.53
C SER A 77 -5.23 24.91 9.67
#